data_AF-A0A8T7C1A5-F1
#
_entry.id   AF-A0A8T7C1A5-F1
#
_cell.length_a   1.000
_cell.length_b   1.000
_cell.length_c   1.000
_cell.angle_alpha   90.00
_cell.angle_beta   90.00
_cell.angle_gamma   90.00
#
_symmetry.space_group_name_H-M   'P 1'
#
loop_
_entity.id
_entity.type
_entity.pdbx_description
1 polymer ?
#
loop_
_entity_poly.entity_id
_entity_poly.type
_entity_poly.pdbx_seq_one_letter_code
_entity_poly.pdbx_strand_id
1 'polypeptide(L)'
;MAVELIDQRLIAALQEGRSVITSQHTQARYLRYAYAHHQKAQGTDAWMTPRILTWNDWVLSLAREVMWSGYKSSSGQRSLLNPSQEQLVWEQILSQSSGGNLMDNLSSTAAVARQAWGLIQAWRLPDPKTAQFPNSDVRAFSGWMKRYFETSSKNHWLDSARLPDSISPAIRAGAITPPDEVILFGFDKFSPQQRVLLKTLENLGSGFKLLKQKKIKGKLTRAGFANFELELVAAARWARMQLAQDNPGVTAILVPDLDQRFDQVKRIFDEVLSPGSALPSSSLAGRPYTLSTDRKFSRNKLVLGAQTILRHVLQESFFAEVSTFLRSPFTRAAGAEQPMRARFELWLRQHNIDTVRPGELESLLDLYAQRHDADAANSVFHALLRGLKPLGAKGQGRHP
;
A
#
# COMPACT_ATOMS: atom_id res chain seq x y z
N MET A 1 -1.42 26.26 21.37
CA MET A 1 -0.10 25.62 21.54
C MET A 1 0.08 24.60 20.44
N ALA A 2 1.04 24.80 19.54
CA ALA A 2 1.35 23.81 18.52
C ALA A 2 1.84 22.54 19.22
N VAL A 3 1.15 21.43 19.02
CA VAL A 3 1.67 20.11 19.42
C VAL A 3 3.02 19.97 18.73
N GLU A 4 4.08 19.78 19.50
CA GLU A 4 5.41 19.52 18.95
C GLU A 4 5.36 18.14 18.26
N LEU A 5 5.02 18.13 16.98
CA LEU A 5 4.75 16.93 16.19
C LEU A 5 5.99 16.05 16.02
N ILE A 6 7.17 16.57 16.31
CA ILE A 6 8.45 15.90 16.11
C ILE A 6 9.40 16.22 17.27
N ASP A 7 10.20 15.21 17.65
CA ASP A 7 11.21 15.35 18.70
C ASP A 7 12.32 16.33 18.24
N GLN A 8 12.69 17.30 19.07
CA GLN A 8 13.76 18.26 18.78
C GLN A 8 15.09 17.60 18.41
N ARG A 9 15.39 16.41 18.97
CA ARG A 9 16.60 15.64 18.62
C ARG A 9 16.60 15.16 17.17
N LEU A 10 15.42 14.84 16.63
CA LEU A 10 15.25 14.47 15.22
C LEU A 10 15.37 15.69 14.32
N ILE A 11 14.82 16.84 14.73
CA ILE A 11 14.95 18.10 13.99
C ILE A 11 16.43 18.47 13.85
N ALA A 12 17.17 18.50 14.96
CA ALA A 12 18.60 18.84 14.96
C ALA A 12 19.40 17.92 14.04
N ALA A 13 19.20 16.59 14.16
CA ALA A 13 19.89 15.64 13.29
C ALA A 13 19.59 15.85 11.79
N LEU A 14 18.35 16.16 11.44
CA LEU A 14 17.96 16.43 10.04
C LEU A 14 18.54 17.76 9.52
N GLN A 15 18.63 18.78 10.36
CA GLN A 15 19.26 20.06 10.03
C GLN A 15 20.77 19.93 9.84
N GLU A 16 21.41 19.04 10.58
CA GLU A 16 22.82 18.66 10.41
C GLU A 16 23.06 17.75 9.18
N GLY A 17 22.02 17.45 8.39
CA GLY A 17 22.12 16.62 7.19
C GLY A 17 22.21 15.12 7.45
N ARG A 18 22.02 14.66 8.69
CA ARG A 18 22.07 13.23 9.05
C ARG A 18 20.87 12.47 8.48
N SER A 19 21.07 11.20 8.21
CA SER A 19 20.01 10.29 7.76
C SER A 19 19.23 9.74 8.96
N VAL A 20 17.90 9.82 8.89
CA VAL A 20 16.98 9.21 9.87
C VAL A 20 16.35 7.98 9.24
N ILE A 21 16.61 6.83 9.82
CA ILE A 21 16.10 5.54 9.36
C ILE A 21 14.95 5.10 10.27
N THR A 22 13.82 4.77 9.67
CA THR A 22 12.63 4.30 10.38
C THR A 22 12.38 2.81 10.15
N SER A 23 11.66 2.18 11.07
CA SER A 23 11.25 0.78 10.92
C SER A 23 10.10 0.60 9.92
N GLN A 24 9.27 1.64 9.72
CA GLN A 24 8.06 1.58 8.88
C GLN A 24 7.92 2.81 7.96
N HIS A 25 7.28 2.61 6.80
CA HIS A 25 6.98 3.70 5.85
C HIS A 25 6.01 4.75 6.43
N THR A 26 5.06 4.33 7.26
CA THR A 26 4.12 5.22 7.95
C THR A 26 4.85 6.19 8.87
N GLN A 27 5.82 5.69 9.65
CA GLN A 27 6.70 6.53 10.47
C GLN A 27 7.55 7.48 9.63
N ALA A 28 8.16 7.01 8.54
CA ALA A 28 8.94 7.89 7.65
C ALA A 28 8.07 9.03 7.08
N ARG A 29 6.84 8.70 6.64
CA ARG A 29 5.88 9.69 6.13
C ARG A 29 5.47 10.69 7.21
N TYR A 30 5.17 10.21 8.41
CA TYR A 30 4.83 11.06 9.55
C TYR A 30 5.97 12.02 9.88
N LEU A 31 7.20 11.54 9.98
CA LEU A 31 8.35 12.39 10.30
C LEU A 31 8.62 13.43 9.21
N ARG A 32 8.46 13.08 7.92
CA ARG A 32 8.57 14.05 6.82
C ARG A 32 7.50 15.14 6.93
N TYR A 33 6.26 14.75 7.24
CA TYR A 33 5.16 15.70 7.46
C TYR A 33 5.41 16.61 8.67
N ALA A 34 5.81 16.03 9.81
CA ALA A 34 6.06 16.77 11.03
C ALA A 34 7.25 17.74 10.89
N TYR A 35 8.31 17.32 10.19
CA TYR A 35 9.44 18.19 9.84
C TYR A 35 9.03 19.34 8.90
N ALA A 36 8.22 19.06 7.87
CA ALA A 36 7.69 20.09 6.98
C ALA A 36 6.83 21.12 7.73
N HIS A 37 5.98 20.66 8.66
CA HIS A 37 5.18 21.55 9.50
C HIS A 37 6.05 22.40 10.44
N HIS A 38 7.12 21.82 10.99
CA HIS A 38 8.09 22.57 11.79
C HIS A 38 8.79 23.64 10.94
N GLN A 39 9.29 23.31 9.75
CA GLN A 39 9.94 24.27 8.85
C GLN A 39 9.00 25.43 8.48
N LYS A 40 7.75 25.12 8.13
CA LYS A 40 6.74 26.15 7.84
C LYS A 40 6.46 27.05 9.05
N ALA A 41 6.41 26.48 10.26
CA ALA A 41 6.24 27.26 11.49
C ALA A 41 7.43 28.17 11.81
N GLN A 42 8.63 27.85 11.32
CA GLN A 42 9.82 28.70 11.38
C GLN A 42 9.86 29.77 10.28
N GLY A 43 8.83 29.87 9.42
CA GLY A 43 8.74 30.85 8.35
C GLY A 43 9.53 30.49 7.09
N THR A 44 10.00 29.25 6.96
CA THR A 44 10.71 28.80 5.77
C THR A 44 9.72 28.33 4.70
N ASP A 45 9.79 28.90 3.49
CA ASP A 45 8.94 28.50 2.35
C ASP A 45 9.53 27.35 1.54
N ALA A 46 10.84 27.13 1.62
CA ALA A 46 11.55 26.06 0.96
C ALA A 46 12.70 25.54 1.84
N TRP A 47 12.92 24.23 1.83
CA TRP A 47 14.00 23.59 2.57
C TRP A 47 14.51 22.36 1.80
N MET A 48 15.74 21.95 2.09
CA MET A 48 16.29 20.72 1.53
C MET A 48 15.49 19.51 2.01
N THR A 49 15.15 18.60 1.09
CA THR A 49 14.42 17.38 1.42
C THR A 49 15.17 16.56 2.47
N PRO A 50 14.57 16.32 3.66
CA PRO A 50 15.26 15.61 4.73
C PRO A 50 15.48 14.13 4.36
N ARG A 51 16.64 13.59 4.72
CA ARG A 51 17.00 12.17 4.49
C ARG A 51 16.33 11.24 5.49
N ILE A 52 15.00 11.14 5.39
CA ILE A 52 14.19 10.22 6.20
C ILE A 52 13.87 9.02 5.32
N LEU A 53 14.34 7.83 5.66
CA LEU A 53 14.21 6.61 4.86
C LEU A 53 13.71 5.45 5.73
N THR A 54 13.09 4.44 5.12
CA THR A 54 12.91 3.17 5.83
C THR A 54 14.20 2.36 5.83
N TRP A 55 14.31 1.37 6.71
CA TRP A 55 15.44 0.42 6.70
C TRP A 55 15.70 -0.14 5.29
N ASN A 56 14.65 -0.62 4.62
CA ASN A 56 14.77 -1.22 3.29
C ASN A 56 15.20 -0.20 2.23
N ASP A 57 14.62 1.01 2.25
CA ASP A 57 15.01 2.07 1.31
C ASP A 57 16.47 2.48 1.50
N TRP A 58 16.93 2.52 2.75
CA TRP A 58 18.32 2.86 3.07
C TRP A 58 19.30 1.77 2.64
N VAL A 59 19.03 0.49 2.95
CA VAL A 59 19.85 -0.62 2.45
C VAL A 59 19.88 -0.63 0.91
N LEU A 60 18.75 -0.35 0.27
CA LEU A 60 18.67 -0.25 -1.18
C LEU A 60 19.51 0.92 -1.72
N SER A 61 19.55 2.05 -1.02
CA SER A 61 20.43 3.17 -1.38
C SER A 61 21.91 2.80 -1.30
N LEU A 62 22.35 2.15 -0.21
CA LEU A 62 23.72 1.66 -0.05
C LEU A 62 24.07 0.62 -1.14
N ALA A 63 23.14 -0.27 -1.46
CA ALA A 63 23.36 -1.26 -2.52
C ALA A 63 23.55 -0.61 -3.89
N ARG A 64 22.81 0.47 -4.20
CA ARG A 64 23.01 1.24 -5.45
C ARG A 64 24.38 1.90 -5.50
N GLU A 65 24.83 2.48 -4.39
CA GLU A 65 26.16 3.06 -4.30
C GLU A 65 27.26 2.00 -4.54
N VAL A 66 27.12 0.81 -3.94
CA VAL A 66 28.03 -0.33 -4.19
C VAL A 66 28.02 -0.76 -5.66
N MET A 67 26.85 -0.79 -6.30
CA MET A 67 26.76 -1.12 -7.73
C MET A 67 27.45 -0.07 -8.61
N TRP A 68 27.33 1.22 -8.26
CA TRP A 68 27.98 2.31 -8.99
C TRP A 68 29.48 2.41 -8.75
N SER A 69 29.98 1.94 -7.61
CA SER A 69 31.42 1.92 -7.33
C SER A 69 32.19 0.89 -8.18
N GLY A 70 31.48 0.06 -8.95
CA GLY A 70 32.07 -1.01 -9.75
C GLY A 70 32.58 -2.19 -8.92
N TYR A 71 32.21 -2.28 -7.64
CA TYR A 71 32.60 -3.39 -6.78
C TYR A 71 32.07 -4.72 -7.33
N LYS A 72 32.98 -5.66 -7.55
CA LYS A 72 32.66 -7.02 -7.95
C LYS A 72 32.88 -7.95 -6.77
N SER A 73 31.83 -8.64 -6.36
CA SER A 73 31.95 -9.75 -5.44
C SER A 73 32.77 -10.87 -6.08
N SER A 74 33.27 -11.82 -5.27
CA SER A 74 33.86 -13.08 -5.76
C SER A 74 32.95 -13.85 -6.73
N SER A 75 31.64 -13.58 -6.68
CA SER A 75 30.61 -14.16 -7.56
C SER A 75 30.25 -13.29 -8.78
N GLY A 76 31.03 -12.25 -9.06
CA GLY A 76 30.80 -11.30 -10.15
C GLY A 76 29.79 -10.21 -9.81
N GLN A 77 29.35 -9.50 -10.85
CA GLN A 77 28.31 -8.47 -10.75
C GLN A 77 26.94 -9.14 -10.68
N ARG A 78 26.16 -8.82 -9.64
CA ARG A 78 24.82 -9.38 -9.44
C ARG A 78 23.75 -8.42 -9.92
N SER A 79 22.65 -8.96 -10.43
CA SER A 79 21.45 -8.19 -10.79
C SER A 79 20.43 -8.23 -9.65
N LEU A 80 20.03 -7.06 -9.14
CA LEU A 80 19.01 -6.97 -8.11
C LEU A 80 17.61 -7.18 -8.71
N LEU A 81 16.89 -8.18 -8.21
CA LEU A 81 15.50 -8.41 -8.57
C LEU A 81 14.60 -7.37 -7.90
N ASN A 82 13.65 -6.84 -8.68
CA ASN A 82 12.55 -6.06 -8.12
C ASN A 82 11.45 -6.97 -7.54
N PRO A 83 10.51 -6.43 -6.72
CA PRO A 83 9.50 -7.26 -6.08
C PRO A 83 8.65 -8.10 -7.04
N SER A 84 8.34 -7.58 -8.24
CA SER A 84 7.55 -8.32 -9.23
C SER A 84 8.36 -9.46 -9.86
N GLN A 85 9.66 -9.25 -10.08
CA GLN A 85 10.56 -10.29 -10.57
C GLN A 85 10.77 -11.40 -9.53
N GLU A 86 10.98 -11.04 -8.25
CA GLU A 86 11.05 -12.03 -7.18
C GLU A 86 9.77 -12.87 -7.12
N GLN A 87 8.61 -12.22 -7.19
CA GLN A 87 7.31 -12.87 -7.21
C GLN A 87 7.20 -13.88 -8.36
N LEU A 88 7.59 -13.47 -9.57
CA LEU A 88 7.53 -14.32 -10.77
C LEU A 88 8.41 -15.56 -10.62
N VAL A 89 9.63 -15.42 -10.08
CA VAL A 89 10.53 -16.56 -9.85
C VAL A 89 9.93 -17.54 -8.84
N TRP A 90 9.29 -17.04 -7.78
CA TRP A 90 8.56 -17.89 -6.83
C TRP A 90 7.39 -18.64 -7.50
N GLU A 91 6.59 -17.95 -8.30
CA GLU A 91 5.47 -18.54 -9.04
C GLU A 91 5.95 -19.63 -10.02
N GLN A 92 7.07 -19.41 -10.72
CA GLN A 92 7.68 -20.41 -11.59
C GLN A 92 8.16 -21.67 -10.85
N ILE A 93 8.79 -21.50 -9.68
CA ILE A 93 9.25 -22.64 -8.87
C ILE A 93 8.08 -23.45 -8.34
N LEU A 94 7.03 -22.75 -7.91
CA LEU A 94 5.81 -23.37 -7.41
C LEU A 94 5.06 -24.12 -8.51
N SER A 95 4.94 -23.56 -9.71
CA SER A 95 4.24 -24.22 -10.83
C SER A 95 4.90 -25.53 -11.24
N GLN A 96 6.23 -25.60 -11.18
CA GLN A 96 7.02 -26.80 -11.49
C GLN A 96 6.97 -27.87 -10.39
N SER A 97 6.59 -27.50 -9.17
CA SER A 97 6.60 -28.39 -8.00
C SER A 97 5.23 -28.98 -7.67
N SER A 98 4.18 -28.50 -8.33
CA SER A 98 2.79 -28.71 -7.95
C SER A 98 2.10 -29.70 -8.88
N GLY A 99 1.65 -30.85 -8.35
CA GLY A 99 0.59 -31.61 -9.02
C GLY A 99 -0.74 -30.88 -8.87
N GLY A 100 -1.36 -30.45 -9.97
CA GLY A 100 -2.77 -30.00 -10.12
C GLY A 100 -3.31 -28.93 -9.16
N ASN A 101 -3.38 -29.22 -7.86
CA ASN A 101 -4.19 -28.54 -6.85
C ASN A 101 -3.66 -27.17 -6.36
N LEU A 102 -2.41 -26.81 -6.68
CA LEU A 102 -1.81 -25.52 -6.30
C LEU A 102 -2.00 -24.42 -7.36
N MET A 103 -2.60 -24.75 -8.52
CA MET A 103 -2.84 -23.79 -9.62
C MET A 103 -3.80 -22.67 -9.20
N ASP A 104 -4.81 -22.98 -8.38
CA ASP A 104 -5.86 -22.02 -8.00
C ASP A 104 -5.37 -20.91 -7.05
N ASN A 105 -4.25 -21.11 -6.34
CA ASN A 105 -3.71 -20.18 -5.35
C ASN A 105 -2.21 -19.88 -5.53
N LEU A 106 -1.70 -20.02 -6.77
CA LEU A 106 -0.26 -19.93 -7.05
C LEU A 106 0.34 -18.60 -6.58
N SER A 107 -0.29 -17.47 -6.93
CA SER A 107 0.25 -16.14 -6.64
C SER A 107 0.23 -15.82 -5.14
N SER A 108 -0.84 -16.18 -4.43
CA SER A 108 -0.91 -16.01 -2.98
C SER A 108 0.10 -16.89 -2.25
N THR A 109 0.28 -18.14 -2.71
CA THR A 109 1.25 -19.07 -2.12
C THR A 109 2.68 -18.57 -2.35
N ALA A 110 2.98 -18.07 -3.55
CA ALA A 110 4.26 -17.45 -3.87
C ALA A 110 4.54 -16.23 -2.99
N ALA A 111 3.54 -15.38 -2.74
CA ALA A 111 3.69 -14.22 -1.88
C ALA A 111 4.03 -14.63 -0.43
N VAL A 112 3.36 -15.66 0.10
CA VAL A 112 3.63 -16.21 1.44
C VAL A 112 5.03 -16.85 1.50
N ALA A 113 5.41 -17.63 0.49
CA ALA A 113 6.74 -18.23 0.40
C ALA A 113 7.86 -17.17 0.38
N ARG A 114 7.69 -16.11 -0.42
CA ARG A 114 8.61 -14.97 -0.46
C ARG A 114 8.73 -14.27 0.90
N GLN A 115 7.61 -14.07 1.60
CA GLN A 115 7.61 -13.46 2.93
C GLN A 115 8.36 -14.34 3.94
N ALA A 116 8.11 -15.65 3.94
CA ALA A 116 8.79 -16.60 4.80
C ALA A 116 10.30 -16.68 4.51
N TRP A 117 10.70 -16.63 3.24
CA TRP A 117 12.11 -16.50 2.84
C TRP A 117 12.75 -15.23 3.44
N GLY A 118 12.05 -14.10 3.34
CA GLY A 118 12.49 -12.84 3.96
C GLY A 118 12.73 -12.96 5.46
N LEU A 119 11.82 -13.62 6.19
CA LEU A 119 11.97 -13.85 7.62
C LEU A 119 13.15 -14.76 7.95
N ILE A 120 13.36 -15.83 7.17
CA ILE A 120 14.48 -16.76 7.35
C ILE A 120 15.82 -16.04 7.19
N GLN A 121 15.97 -15.21 6.15
CA GLN A 121 17.19 -14.43 5.93
C GLN A 121 17.39 -13.38 7.03
N ALA A 122 16.35 -12.58 7.33
CA ALA A 122 16.44 -11.51 8.31
C ALA A 122 16.78 -12.02 9.72
N TRP A 123 16.20 -13.16 10.12
CA TRP A 123 16.38 -13.76 11.44
C TRP A 123 17.42 -14.87 11.52
N ARG A 124 18.07 -15.21 10.39
CA ARG A 124 19.05 -16.30 10.28
C ARG A 124 18.51 -17.61 10.83
N LEU A 125 17.26 -17.91 10.47
CA LEU A 125 16.59 -19.12 10.94
C LEU A 125 17.20 -20.36 10.25
N PRO A 126 17.29 -21.50 10.95
CA PRO A 126 17.68 -22.75 10.32
C PRO A 126 16.64 -23.19 9.29
N ASP A 127 17.00 -24.16 8.44
CA ASP A 127 16.09 -24.75 7.47
C ASP A 127 14.82 -25.28 8.20
N PRO A 128 13.60 -24.81 7.85
CA PRO A 128 12.36 -25.21 8.50
C PRO A 128 12.13 -26.72 8.55
N LYS A 129 12.73 -27.50 7.64
CA LYS A 129 12.63 -28.96 7.66
C LYS A 129 13.28 -29.59 8.90
N THR A 130 14.17 -28.88 9.60
CA THR A 130 14.81 -29.34 10.84
C THR A 130 13.97 -29.07 12.09
N ALA A 131 12.76 -28.52 11.94
CA ALA A 131 11.81 -28.38 13.03
C ALA A 131 11.41 -29.76 13.59
N GLN A 132 10.98 -29.80 14.85
CA GLN A 132 10.68 -31.05 15.55
C GLN A 132 9.53 -31.86 14.88
N PHE A 133 8.57 -31.17 14.27
CA PHE A 133 7.44 -31.79 13.56
C PHE A 133 7.08 -31.00 12.29
N PRO A 134 7.84 -31.16 11.17
CA PRO A 134 7.53 -30.46 9.94
C PRO A 134 6.30 -31.13 9.28
N ASN A 135 5.29 -30.33 8.94
CA ASN A 135 4.17 -30.82 8.12
C ASN A 135 4.58 -30.91 6.63
N SER A 136 3.66 -31.37 5.77
CA SER A 136 3.87 -31.44 4.32
C SER A 136 4.29 -30.10 3.72
N ASP A 137 3.65 -29.03 4.17
CA ASP A 137 3.82 -27.69 3.60
C ASP A 137 5.19 -27.11 3.95
N VAL A 138 5.67 -27.34 5.17
CA VAL A 138 7.01 -26.96 5.62
C VAL A 138 8.09 -27.69 4.81
N ARG A 139 7.89 -28.99 4.52
CA ARG A 139 8.81 -29.75 3.66
C ARG A 139 8.79 -29.24 2.22
N ALA A 140 7.61 -28.98 1.67
CA ALA A 140 7.46 -28.42 0.32
C ALA A 140 8.15 -27.06 0.20
N PHE A 141 7.90 -26.17 1.18
CA PHE A 141 8.51 -24.86 1.27
C PHE A 141 10.04 -24.92 1.38
N SER A 142 10.60 -25.83 2.19
CA SER A 142 12.05 -26.07 2.24
C SER A 142 12.62 -26.42 0.86
N GLY A 143 11.94 -27.30 0.12
CA GLY A 143 12.30 -27.64 -1.26
C GLY A 143 12.19 -26.45 -2.23
N TRP A 144 11.17 -25.61 -2.10
CA TRP A 144 11.02 -24.39 -2.91
C TRP A 144 12.11 -23.36 -2.62
N MET A 145 12.45 -23.13 -1.35
CA MET A 145 13.54 -22.22 -0.95
C MET A 145 14.89 -22.65 -1.50
N LYS A 146 15.20 -23.95 -1.43
CA LYS A 146 16.45 -24.47 -1.97
C LYS A 146 16.53 -24.21 -3.49
N ARG A 147 15.47 -24.52 -4.22
CA ARG A 147 15.37 -24.23 -5.67
C ARG A 147 15.46 -22.74 -5.97
N TYR A 148 14.83 -21.89 -5.16
CA TYR A 148 14.91 -20.43 -5.32
C TYR A 148 16.34 -19.93 -5.16
N PHE A 149 17.05 -20.40 -4.13
CA PHE A 149 18.43 -20.05 -3.91
C PHE A 149 19.35 -20.54 -5.04
N GLU A 150 19.17 -21.76 -5.52
CA GLU A 150 19.93 -22.35 -6.63
C GLU A 150 19.70 -21.59 -7.94
N THR A 151 18.44 -21.38 -8.33
CA THR A 151 18.07 -20.61 -9.52
C THR A 151 18.62 -19.19 -9.45
N SER A 152 18.48 -18.53 -8.30
CA SER A 152 18.99 -17.17 -8.14
C SER A 152 20.52 -17.12 -8.20
N SER A 153 21.22 -18.11 -7.65
CA SER A 153 22.69 -18.16 -7.68
C SER A 153 23.21 -18.43 -9.09
N LYS A 154 22.58 -19.36 -9.82
CA LYS A 154 22.92 -19.68 -11.22
C LYS A 154 22.81 -18.47 -12.15
N ASN A 155 21.81 -17.62 -11.95
CA ASN A 155 21.58 -16.44 -12.78
C ASN A 155 22.23 -15.16 -12.24
N HIS A 156 23.07 -15.25 -11.19
CA HIS A 156 23.66 -14.09 -10.51
C HIS A 156 22.62 -13.05 -10.05
N TRP A 157 21.43 -13.52 -9.67
CA TRP A 157 20.38 -12.67 -9.13
C TRP A 157 20.56 -12.47 -7.63
N LEU A 158 20.22 -11.27 -7.17
CA LEU A 158 20.15 -10.90 -5.78
C LEU A 158 18.72 -10.47 -5.45
N ASP A 159 18.17 -11.00 -4.37
CA ASP A 159 16.86 -10.57 -3.87
C ASP A 159 17.01 -9.59 -2.71
N SER A 160 15.91 -8.90 -2.42
CA SER A 160 15.78 -7.94 -1.32
C SER A 160 16.09 -8.55 0.06
N ALA A 161 15.79 -9.83 0.29
CA ALA A 161 16.02 -10.49 1.57
C ALA A 161 17.50 -10.76 1.86
N ARG A 162 18.31 -11.02 0.82
CA ARG A 162 19.77 -11.20 0.93
C ARG A 162 20.56 -9.91 0.73
N LEU A 163 19.90 -8.80 0.37
CA LEU A 163 20.54 -7.53 0.08
C LEU A 163 21.41 -6.99 1.23
N PRO A 164 20.98 -6.97 2.52
CA PRO A 164 21.80 -6.45 3.61
C PRO A 164 23.12 -7.22 3.84
N ASP A 165 23.11 -8.55 3.65
CA ASP A 165 24.32 -9.35 3.79
C ASP A 165 25.27 -9.15 2.61
N SER A 166 24.74 -8.83 1.42
CA SER A 166 25.56 -8.62 0.22
C SER A 166 26.36 -7.32 0.23
N ILE A 167 25.88 -6.28 0.93
CA ILE A 167 26.55 -4.98 0.99
C ILE A 167 27.70 -4.96 2.01
N SER A 168 27.60 -5.73 3.10
CA SER A 168 28.60 -5.71 4.18
C SER A 168 30.04 -5.98 3.71
N PRO A 169 30.32 -6.97 2.83
CA PRO A 169 31.65 -7.16 2.25
C PRO A 169 32.15 -5.98 1.41
N ALA A 170 31.27 -5.34 0.64
CA ALA A 170 31.65 -4.20 -0.20
C ALA A 170 32.06 -2.99 0.65
N ILE A 171 31.31 -2.72 1.71
CA ILE A 171 31.62 -1.64 2.67
C ILE A 171 32.99 -1.92 3.34
N ARG A 172 33.26 -3.16 3.77
CA ARG A 172 34.56 -3.54 4.34
C ARG A 172 35.72 -3.41 3.36
N ALA A 173 35.46 -3.60 2.07
CA ALA A 173 36.45 -3.42 1.01
C ALA A 173 36.68 -1.93 0.64
N GLY A 174 36.01 -0.99 1.31
CA GLY A 174 36.11 0.44 1.01
C GLY A 174 35.41 0.86 -0.29
N ALA A 175 34.50 0.03 -0.82
CA ALA A 175 33.79 0.32 -2.06
C ALA A 175 32.87 1.56 -1.96
N ILE A 176 32.35 1.82 -0.76
CA ILE A 176 31.55 3.01 -0.45
C ILE A 176 32.03 3.61 0.87
N THR A 177 31.88 4.93 1.02
CA THR A 177 32.15 5.60 2.28
C THR A 177 30.90 5.50 3.17
N PRO A 178 30.98 4.90 4.37
CA PRO A 178 29.84 4.82 5.25
C PRO A 178 29.45 6.23 5.74
N PRO A 179 28.17 6.47 6.06
CA PRO A 179 27.75 7.75 6.63
C PRO A 179 28.39 7.96 8.02
N ASP A 180 28.71 9.22 8.37
CA ASP A 180 29.34 9.53 9.67
C ASP A 180 28.46 9.14 10.86
N GLU A 181 27.16 9.47 10.81
CA GLU A 181 26.19 9.06 11.81
C GLU A 181 24.81 8.79 11.20
N VAL A 182 24.16 7.71 11.65
CA VAL A 182 22.79 7.35 11.28
C VAL A 182 21.88 7.32 12.50
N ILE A 183 20.73 8.00 12.40
CA ILE A 183 19.73 8.00 13.47
C ILE A 183 18.71 6.90 13.22
N LEU A 184 18.55 5.98 14.17
CA LEU A 184 17.57 4.90 14.11
C LEU A 184 16.34 5.29 14.94
N PHE A 185 15.15 5.24 14.35
CA PHE A 185 13.90 5.61 15.03
C PHE A 185 12.80 4.56 14.85
N GLY A 186 12.08 4.26 15.93
CA GLY A 186 10.94 3.33 15.88
C GLY A 186 11.31 1.85 15.80
N PHE A 187 12.54 1.47 16.15
CA PHE A 187 12.98 0.08 16.25
C PHE A 187 12.87 -0.43 17.69
N ASP A 188 12.08 -1.48 17.91
CA ASP A 188 12.02 -2.18 19.20
C ASP A 188 13.13 -3.23 19.31
N LYS A 189 13.30 -4.02 18.25
CA LYS A 189 14.32 -5.06 18.13
C LYS A 189 14.92 -5.03 16.73
N PHE A 190 16.23 -5.20 16.65
CA PHE A 190 16.92 -5.43 15.39
C PHE A 190 17.05 -6.92 15.13
N SER A 191 16.78 -7.32 13.89
CA SER A 191 17.05 -8.68 13.45
C SER A 191 18.56 -8.97 13.46
N PRO A 192 18.98 -10.23 13.61
CA PRO A 192 20.38 -10.64 13.47
C PRO A 192 21.07 -10.09 12.21
N GLN A 193 20.39 -10.12 11.06
CA GLN A 193 20.91 -9.56 9.81
C GLN A 193 21.16 -8.05 9.91
N GLN A 194 20.20 -7.29 10.45
CA GLN A 194 20.35 -5.85 10.66
C GLN A 194 21.52 -5.51 11.59
N ARG A 195 21.69 -6.30 12.67
CA ARG A 195 22.78 -6.12 13.62
C ARG A 195 24.15 -6.31 12.98
N VAL A 196 24.29 -7.27 12.06
CA VAL A 196 25.55 -7.48 11.35
C VAL A 196 25.91 -6.30 10.47
N LEU A 197 24.93 -5.72 9.76
CA LEU A 197 25.18 -4.52 8.96
C LEU A 197 25.56 -3.32 9.84
N LEU A 198 24.80 -3.06 10.91
CA LEU A 198 25.08 -1.96 11.85
C LEU A 198 26.47 -2.10 12.48
N LYS A 199 26.84 -3.30 12.93
CA LYS A 199 28.17 -3.57 13.48
C LYS A 199 29.28 -3.42 12.44
N THR A 200 29.02 -3.76 11.19
CA THR A 200 29.98 -3.57 10.10
C THR A 200 30.26 -2.08 9.86
N LEU A 201 29.23 -1.24 9.93
CA LEU A 201 29.35 0.21 9.83
C LEU A 201 30.08 0.81 11.03
N GLU A 202 29.73 0.38 12.25
CA GLU A 202 30.37 0.82 13.50
C GLU A 202 31.88 0.54 13.51
N ASN A 203 32.28 -0.66 13.08
CA ASN A 203 33.69 -1.05 12.98
C ASN A 203 34.49 -0.19 11.98
N LEU A 204 33.82 0.49 11.05
CA LEU A 204 34.42 1.36 10.04
C LEU A 204 34.32 2.85 10.43
N GLY A 205 33.91 3.16 11.66
CA GLY A 205 33.85 4.51 12.20
C GLY A 205 32.49 5.21 12.04
N SER A 206 31.48 4.54 11.50
CA SER A 206 30.12 5.09 11.39
C SER A 206 29.38 4.99 12.72
N GLY A 207 28.93 6.12 13.26
CA GLY A 207 28.07 6.16 14.44
C GLY A 207 26.64 5.74 14.11
N PHE A 208 25.96 5.10 15.06
CA PHE A 208 24.50 5.01 15.00
C PHE A 208 23.87 5.32 16.36
N LYS A 209 22.75 6.04 16.33
CA LYS A 209 22.03 6.46 17.53
C LYS A 209 20.59 6.00 17.48
N LEU A 210 20.22 5.11 18.39
CA LEU A 210 18.82 4.70 18.57
C LEU A 210 18.07 5.76 19.39
N LEU A 211 17.21 6.52 18.72
CA LEU A 211 16.31 7.45 19.39
C LEU A 211 15.02 6.74 19.78
N LYS A 212 14.90 6.47 21.09
CA LYS A 212 13.64 6.05 21.69
C LYS A 212 12.74 7.26 21.92
N GLN A 213 11.44 7.07 21.69
CA GLN A 213 10.43 8.05 22.06
C GLN A 213 10.47 8.30 23.56
N LYS A 214 10.26 9.57 23.96
CA LYS A 214 10.19 9.93 25.37
C LYS A 214 9.02 9.20 26.03
N LYS A 215 9.25 8.55 27.18
CA LYS A 215 8.16 8.00 27.98
C LYS A 215 7.36 9.16 28.56
N ILE A 216 6.07 9.22 28.24
CA ILE A 216 5.16 10.22 28.79
C ILE A 216 4.53 9.59 30.05
N LYS A 217 4.51 10.34 31.16
CA LYS A 217 3.74 9.93 32.34
C LYS A 217 2.25 10.07 32.02
N GLY A 218 1.49 9.00 32.19
CA GLY A 218 0.06 8.98 31.92
C GLY A 218 -0.70 8.20 32.99
N LYS A 219 -1.98 8.48 33.13
CA LYS A 219 -2.89 7.69 33.95
C LYS A 219 -3.35 6.48 33.13
N LEU A 220 -3.02 5.28 33.61
CA LEU A 220 -3.48 4.03 33.00
C LEU A 220 -4.74 3.56 33.72
N THR A 221 -5.80 3.30 32.96
CA THR A 221 -7.05 2.71 33.47
C THR A 221 -7.42 1.50 32.63
N ARG A 222 -7.96 0.46 33.28
CA ARG A 222 -8.47 -0.74 32.61
C ARG A 222 -9.93 -0.93 32.98
N ALA A 223 -10.77 -1.14 31.97
CA ALA A 223 -12.18 -1.51 32.13
C ALA A 223 -12.42 -2.87 31.46
N GLY A 224 -13.30 -3.68 32.04
CA GLY A 224 -13.73 -4.96 31.47
C GLY A 224 -15.17 -4.87 30.95
N PHE A 225 -15.45 -5.55 29.84
CA PHE A 225 -16.77 -5.59 29.22
C PHE A 225 -17.15 -7.04 28.92
N ALA A 226 -18.45 -7.33 28.91
CA ALA A 226 -18.96 -8.69 28.69
C ALA A 226 -18.72 -9.20 27.26
N ASN A 227 -18.66 -8.30 26.28
CA ASN A 227 -18.34 -8.61 24.90
C ASN A 227 -17.71 -7.41 24.19
N PHE A 228 -17.18 -7.67 23.00
CA PHE A 228 -16.48 -6.69 22.19
C PHE A 228 -17.38 -5.56 21.66
N GLU A 229 -18.67 -5.82 21.41
CA GLU A 229 -19.60 -4.77 20.96
C GLU A 229 -19.84 -3.73 22.06
N LEU A 230 -20.03 -4.17 23.31
CA LEU A 230 -20.15 -3.30 24.47
C LEU A 230 -18.85 -2.51 24.72
N GLU A 231 -17.70 -3.13 24.53
CA GLU A 231 -16.40 -2.45 24.59
C GLU A 231 -16.31 -1.33 23.54
N LEU A 232 -16.70 -1.60 22.29
CA LEU A 232 -16.71 -0.59 21.22
C LEU A 232 -17.67 0.56 21.51
N VAL A 233 -18.89 0.26 21.99
CA VAL A 233 -19.85 1.31 22.38
C VAL A 233 -19.29 2.17 23.50
N ALA A 234 -18.67 1.56 24.51
CA ALA A 234 -18.04 2.29 25.60
C ALA A 234 -16.86 3.15 25.11
N ALA A 235 -16.04 2.63 24.21
CA ALA A 235 -14.93 3.38 23.60
C ALA A 235 -15.43 4.57 22.76
N ALA A 236 -16.50 4.39 21.98
CA ALA A 236 -17.12 5.47 21.20
C ALA A 236 -17.72 6.56 22.11
N ARG A 237 -18.39 6.17 23.20
CA ARG A 237 -18.90 7.12 24.21
C ARG A 237 -17.77 7.86 24.90
N TRP A 238 -16.69 7.16 25.25
CA TRP A 238 -15.51 7.79 25.83
C TRP A 238 -14.87 8.79 24.87
N ALA A 239 -14.71 8.45 23.59
CA ALA A 239 -14.23 9.39 22.57
C ALA A 239 -15.13 10.63 22.47
N ARG A 240 -16.45 10.46 22.49
CA ARG A 240 -17.40 11.58 22.52
C ARG A 240 -17.16 12.50 23.72
N MET A 241 -16.93 11.93 24.90
CA MET A 241 -16.63 12.69 26.11
C MET A 241 -15.30 13.46 26.00
N GLN A 242 -14.27 12.88 25.36
CA GLN A 242 -13.01 13.58 25.13
C GLN A 242 -13.17 14.74 24.13
N LEU A 243 -13.95 14.53 23.06
CA LEU A 243 -14.21 15.54 22.04
C LEU A 243 -15.07 16.71 22.55
N ALA A 244 -15.88 16.49 23.58
CA ALA A 244 -16.71 17.53 24.19
C ALA A 244 -15.98 18.43 25.20
N GLN A 245 -14.69 18.18 25.48
CA GLN A 245 -13.88 19.04 26.35
C GLN A 245 -13.46 20.33 25.61
N ASP A 246 -13.21 21.41 26.36
CA ASP A 246 -12.85 22.73 25.80
C ASP A 246 -11.56 22.73 24.95
N ASN A 247 -10.63 21.82 25.22
CA ASN A 247 -9.41 21.62 24.44
C ASN A 247 -9.24 20.12 24.13
N PRO A 248 -9.97 19.61 23.12
CA PRO A 248 -9.95 18.19 22.82
C PRO A 248 -8.55 17.83 22.27
N GLY A 249 -7.83 17.02 23.03
CA GLY A 249 -6.59 16.41 22.55
C GLY A 249 -6.87 15.44 21.40
N VAL A 250 -5.80 14.96 20.74
CA VAL A 250 -5.93 13.90 19.74
C VAL A 250 -6.31 12.59 20.45
N THR A 251 -7.52 12.10 20.19
CA THR A 251 -7.99 10.81 20.70
C THR A 251 -7.80 9.73 19.64
N ALA A 252 -7.03 8.69 19.98
CA ALA A 252 -6.83 7.52 19.12
C ALA A 252 -7.43 6.29 19.77
N ILE A 253 -8.19 5.50 19.01
CA ILE A 253 -8.75 4.22 19.44
C ILE A 253 -8.15 3.13 18.57
N LEU A 254 -7.50 2.16 19.21
CA LEU A 254 -6.86 1.02 18.56
C LEU A 254 -7.80 -0.17 18.64
N VAL A 255 -8.27 -0.64 17.48
CA VAL A 255 -9.14 -1.81 17.37
C VAL A 255 -8.37 -2.94 16.70
N PRO A 256 -8.24 -4.12 17.35
CA PRO A 256 -7.62 -5.28 16.72
C PRO A 256 -8.45 -5.73 15.51
N ASP A 257 -7.77 -6.14 14.43
CA ASP A 257 -8.40 -6.63 13.20
C ASP A 257 -9.47 -5.69 12.62
N LEU A 258 -9.22 -4.38 12.68
CA LEU A 258 -10.16 -3.33 12.24
C LEU A 258 -10.70 -3.59 10.82
N ASP A 259 -9.90 -4.14 9.91
CA ASP A 259 -10.32 -4.44 8.53
C ASP A 259 -11.49 -5.44 8.46
N GLN A 260 -11.49 -6.45 9.33
CA GLN A 260 -12.54 -7.47 9.43
C GLN A 260 -13.79 -6.90 10.12
N ARG A 261 -13.60 -5.96 11.04
CA ARG A 261 -14.66 -5.40 11.90
C ARG A 261 -15.09 -3.99 11.48
N PHE A 262 -14.62 -3.52 10.33
CA PHE A 262 -14.76 -2.15 9.88
C PHE A 262 -16.21 -1.67 9.88
N ASP A 263 -17.11 -2.49 9.34
CA ASP A 263 -18.52 -2.13 9.20
C ASP A 263 -19.22 -2.07 10.57
N GLN A 264 -18.85 -2.96 11.50
CA GLN A 264 -19.32 -2.93 12.89
C GLN A 264 -18.83 -1.68 13.64
N VAL A 265 -17.51 -1.41 13.58
CA VAL A 265 -16.90 -0.23 14.21
C VAL A 265 -17.51 1.05 13.65
N LYS A 266 -17.57 1.17 12.32
CA LYS A 266 -18.14 2.33 11.64
C LYS A 266 -19.60 2.57 12.07
N ARG A 267 -20.43 1.53 12.10
CA ARG A 267 -21.83 1.64 12.53
C ARG A 267 -21.93 2.20 13.95
N ILE A 268 -21.23 1.60 14.91
CA ILE A 268 -21.27 2.00 16.33
C ILE A 268 -20.76 3.43 16.52
N PHE A 269 -19.67 3.80 15.85
CA PHE A 269 -19.13 5.16 15.93
C PHE A 269 -20.02 6.19 15.24
N ASP A 270 -20.63 5.85 14.10
CA ASP A 270 -21.63 6.70 13.43
C ASP A 270 -22.85 6.92 14.36
N GLU A 271 -23.37 5.88 15.02
CA GLU A 271 -24.49 5.97 15.97
C GLU A 271 -24.18 6.87 17.18
N VAL A 272 -22.97 6.79 17.74
CA VAL A 272 -22.61 7.51 18.97
C VAL A 272 -22.13 8.95 18.71
N LEU A 273 -21.32 9.15 17.68
CA LEU A 273 -20.67 10.44 17.38
C LEU A 273 -21.45 11.28 16.37
N SER A 274 -22.25 10.65 15.52
CA SER A 274 -22.99 11.30 14.44
C SER A 274 -24.47 10.86 14.43
N PRO A 275 -25.23 10.98 15.54
CA PRO A 275 -26.59 10.47 15.61
C PRO A 275 -27.54 11.07 14.56
N GLY A 276 -27.29 12.31 14.12
CA GLY A 276 -28.04 12.97 13.05
C GLY A 276 -27.77 12.42 11.64
N SER A 277 -26.70 11.63 11.42
CA SER A 277 -26.34 11.07 10.11
C SER A 277 -27.30 10.01 9.59
N ALA A 278 -28.18 9.48 10.45
CA ALA A 278 -29.24 8.56 10.07
C ALA A 278 -30.47 9.27 9.47
N LEU A 279 -30.56 10.60 9.54
CA LEU A 279 -31.70 11.36 9.03
C LEU A 279 -31.55 11.64 7.52
N PRO A 280 -32.59 11.44 6.69
CA PRO A 280 -32.54 11.67 5.25
C PRO A 280 -32.19 13.12 4.85
N SER A 281 -32.47 14.09 5.73
CA SER A 281 -32.25 15.52 5.52
C SER A 281 -30.92 16.04 6.06
N SER A 282 -30.11 15.19 6.71
CA SER A 282 -28.81 15.60 7.23
C SER A 282 -27.88 15.84 6.04
N SER A 283 -27.44 17.09 5.85
CA SER A 283 -26.27 17.39 5.04
C SER A 283 -25.13 16.46 5.46
N LEU A 284 -24.39 15.90 4.50
CA LEU A 284 -23.17 15.09 4.70
C LEU A 284 -22.06 15.93 5.39
N ALA A 285 -22.32 16.44 6.59
CA ALA A 285 -21.32 17.01 7.46
C ALA A 285 -20.27 15.93 7.69
N GLY A 286 -19.00 16.30 7.48
CA GLY A 286 -17.88 15.37 7.61
C GLY A 286 -17.93 14.67 8.97
N ARG A 287 -17.67 13.36 8.99
CA ARG A 287 -17.57 12.60 10.23
C ARG A 287 -16.54 13.27 11.15
N PRO A 288 -16.80 13.33 12.48
CA PRO A 288 -15.83 13.88 13.45
C PRO A 288 -14.65 12.94 13.72
N TYR A 289 -14.54 11.84 12.97
CA TYR A 289 -13.50 10.82 13.13
C TYR A 289 -13.08 10.23 11.78
N THR A 290 -11.87 9.68 11.76
CA THR A 290 -11.30 8.96 10.61
C THR A 290 -11.02 7.51 11.00
N LEU A 291 -11.29 6.58 10.09
CA LEU A 291 -10.90 5.17 10.24
C LEU A 291 -9.66 4.90 9.38
N SER A 292 -8.53 4.67 10.03
CA SER A 292 -7.28 4.27 9.37
C SER A 292 -7.27 2.76 9.18
N THR A 293 -7.78 2.30 8.04
CA THR A 293 -7.83 0.89 7.63
C THR A 293 -6.88 0.65 6.46
N ASP A 294 -6.27 -0.55 6.43
CA ASP A 294 -5.47 -1.02 5.29
C ASP A 294 -6.35 -1.69 4.22
N ARG A 295 -7.69 -1.60 4.36
CA ARG A 295 -8.63 -1.99 3.30
C ARG A 295 -8.15 -1.35 2.00
N LYS A 296 -7.73 -2.23 1.08
CA LYS A 296 -7.16 -1.82 -0.21
C LYS A 296 -8.05 -0.73 -0.82
N PHE A 297 -7.44 0.36 -1.25
CA PHE A 297 -8.10 1.44 -1.99
C PHE A 297 -8.98 0.88 -3.13
N SER A 298 -8.58 -0.26 -3.70
CA SER A 298 -9.31 -1.03 -4.71
C SER A 298 -10.66 -1.61 -4.27
N ARG A 299 -11.02 -1.62 -2.97
CA ARG A 299 -12.36 -2.03 -2.51
C ARG A 299 -13.33 -0.86 -2.38
N ASN A 300 -12.86 0.38 -2.52
CA ASN A 300 -13.73 1.54 -2.51
C ASN A 300 -14.55 1.57 -3.82
N LYS A 301 -15.87 1.64 -3.70
CA LYS A 301 -16.79 1.61 -4.86
C LYS A 301 -16.53 2.74 -5.87
N LEU A 302 -16.11 3.91 -5.41
CA LEU A 302 -15.74 5.03 -6.27
C LEU A 302 -14.47 4.71 -7.06
N VAL A 303 -13.48 4.11 -6.40
CA VAL A 303 -12.22 3.69 -7.03
C VAL A 303 -12.47 2.58 -8.05
N LEU A 304 -13.29 1.59 -7.69
CA LEU A 304 -13.73 0.55 -8.62
C LEU A 304 -14.44 1.16 -9.83
N GLY A 305 -15.37 2.09 -9.61
CA GLY A 305 -16.05 2.80 -10.69
C GLY A 305 -15.08 3.55 -11.61
N ALA A 306 -14.11 4.28 -11.04
CA ALA A 306 -13.08 4.97 -11.81
C ALA A 306 -12.18 3.98 -12.57
N GLN A 307 -11.79 2.86 -11.96
CA GLN A 307 -10.98 1.82 -12.61
C GLN A 307 -11.74 1.14 -13.76
N THR A 308 -13.03 0.85 -13.59
CA THR A 308 -13.89 0.32 -14.66
C THR A 308 -13.96 1.29 -15.84
N ILE A 309 -14.11 2.58 -15.58
CA ILE A 309 -14.10 3.62 -16.62
C ILE A 309 -12.75 3.65 -17.34
N LEU A 310 -11.64 3.72 -16.60
CA LEU A 310 -10.30 3.75 -17.18
C LEU A 310 -9.99 2.49 -18.00
N ARG A 311 -10.41 1.33 -17.51
CA ARG A 311 -10.28 0.05 -18.24
C ARG A 311 -11.01 0.11 -19.58
N HIS A 312 -12.24 0.61 -19.59
CA HIS A 312 -13.02 0.78 -20.81
C HIS A 312 -12.41 1.75 -21.83
N VAL A 313 -11.69 2.77 -21.35
CA VAL A 313 -10.94 3.68 -22.24
C VAL A 313 -9.71 3.03 -22.85
N LEU A 314 -9.04 2.16 -22.09
CA LEU A 314 -7.73 1.60 -22.47
C LEU A 314 -7.83 0.31 -23.28
N GLN A 315 -8.89 -0.48 -23.09
CA GLN A 315 -9.02 -1.80 -23.69
C GLN A 315 -10.49 -2.21 -23.89
N GLU A 316 -10.69 -3.24 -24.69
CA GLU A 316 -11.98 -3.89 -24.85
C GLU A 316 -12.53 -4.39 -23.50
N SER A 317 -13.80 -4.13 -23.25
CA SER A 317 -14.49 -4.49 -22.02
C SER A 317 -15.60 -5.48 -22.29
N PHE A 318 -15.73 -6.48 -21.42
CA PHE A 318 -16.89 -7.38 -21.46
C PHE A 318 -18.16 -6.64 -21.05
N PHE A 319 -19.29 -7.11 -21.53
CA PHE A 319 -20.61 -6.56 -21.23
C PHE A 319 -20.85 -6.37 -19.72
N ALA A 320 -20.39 -7.29 -18.88
CA ALA A 320 -20.53 -7.18 -17.42
C ALA A 320 -19.87 -5.92 -16.83
N GLU A 321 -18.73 -5.51 -17.38
CA GLU A 321 -18.03 -4.29 -16.96
C GLU A 321 -18.77 -3.03 -17.45
N VAL A 322 -19.25 -3.06 -18.71
CA VAL A 322 -20.05 -1.99 -19.30
C VAL A 322 -21.37 -1.79 -18.54
N SER A 323 -22.06 -2.88 -18.22
CA SER A 323 -23.27 -2.87 -17.38
C SER A 323 -23.01 -2.28 -15.99
N THR A 324 -21.84 -2.56 -15.41
CA THR A 324 -21.43 -1.98 -14.12
C THR A 324 -21.18 -0.48 -14.23
N PHE A 325 -20.55 -0.04 -15.32
CA PHE A 325 -20.34 1.37 -15.61
C PHE A 325 -21.66 2.13 -15.80
N LEU A 326 -22.60 1.58 -16.58
CA LEU A 326 -23.92 2.17 -16.82
C LEU A 326 -24.74 2.37 -15.54
N ARG A 327 -24.59 1.44 -14.58
CA ARG A 327 -25.27 1.48 -13.27
C ARG A 327 -24.48 2.21 -12.19
N SER A 328 -23.31 2.77 -12.52
CA SER A 328 -22.43 3.42 -11.55
C SER A 328 -23.02 4.76 -11.06
N PRO A 329 -23.18 4.96 -9.74
CA PRO A 329 -23.64 6.23 -9.18
C PRO A 329 -22.54 7.31 -9.14
N PHE A 330 -21.31 6.98 -9.54
CA PHE A 330 -20.13 7.84 -9.34
C PHE A 330 -19.83 8.76 -10.52
N THR A 331 -20.70 8.81 -11.53
CA THR A 331 -20.59 9.72 -12.66
C THR A 331 -21.56 10.88 -12.52
N ARG A 332 -21.24 12.01 -13.15
CA ARG A 332 -22.12 13.19 -13.14
C ARG A 332 -23.49 12.81 -13.72
N ALA A 333 -24.54 13.36 -13.11
CA ALA A 333 -25.95 13.10 -13.43
C ALA A 333 -26.40 11.62 -13.31
N ALA A 334 -25.62 10.74 -12.68
CA ALA A 334 -25.97 9.32 -12.58
C ALA A 334 -27.35 9.06 -11.96
N GLY A 335 -27.78 9.87 -10.98
CA GLY A 335 -29.12 9.76 -10.41
C GLY A 335 -30.24 10.21 -11.36
N ALA A 336 -30.07 11.36 -12.02
CA ALA A 336 -31.06 11.91 -12.94
C ALA A 336 -31.22 11.07 -14.22
N GLU A 337 -30.12 10.50 -14.70
CA GLU A 337 -30.07 9.74 -15.95
C GLU A 337 -30.22 8.22 -15.76
N GLN A 338 -30.42 7.76 -14.52
CA GLN A 338 -30.50 6.33 -14.19
C GLN A 338 -31.54 5.56 -15.03
N PRO A 339 -32.77 6.09 -15.28
CA PRO A 339 -33.75 5.41 -16.11
C PRO A 339 -33.29 5.24 -17.57
N MET A 340 -32.69 6.28 -18.16
CA MET A 340 -32.20 6.24 -19.54
C MET A 340 -31.03 5.25 -19.68
N ARG A 341 -30.07 5.29 -18.75
CA ARG A 341 -28.93 4.36 -18.75
C ARG A 341 -29.37 2.90 -18.54
N ALA A 342 -30.39 2.66 -17.73
CA ALA A 342 -30.96 1.32 -17.54
C ALA A 342 -31.65 0.80 -18.82
N ARG A 343 -32.38 1.66 -19.55
CA ARG A 343 -32.98 1.29 -20.84
C ARG A 343 -31.92 1.01 -21.90
N PHE A 344 -30.85 1.82 -21.94
CA PHE A 344 -29.73 1.58 -22.84
C PHE A 344 -29.00 0.26 -22.51
N GLU A 345 -28.77 -0.03 -21.23
CA GLU A 345 -28.19 -1.32 -20.80
C GLU A 345 -29.06 -2.51 -21.23
N LEU A 346 -30.37 -2.41 -21.07
CA LEU A 346 -31.32 -3.43 -21.52
C LEU A 346 -31.27 -3.61 -23.03
N TRP A 347 -31.19 -2.50 -23.78
CA TRP A 347 -31.06 -2.53 -25.23
C TRP A 347 -29.78 -3.24 -25.69
N LEU A 348 -28.65 -3.01 -25.02
CA LEU A 348 -27.39 -3.72 -25.28
C LEU A 348 -27.54 -5.23 -25.05
N ARG A 349 -28.26 -5.65 -23.99
CA ARG A 349 -28.56 -7.08 -23.75
C ARG A 349 -29.41 -7.69 -24.87
N GLN A 350 -30.44 -6.97 -25.32
CA GLN A 350 -31.33 -7.45 -26.38
C GLN A 350 -30.62 -7.61 -27.73
N HIS A 351 -29.53 -6.88 -27.95
CA HIS A 351 -28.72 -6.97 -29.16
C HIS A 351 -27.49 -7.88 -29.02
N ASN A 352 -27.40 -8.66 -27.93
CA ASN A 352 -26.31 -9.61 -27.66
C ASN A 352 -24.91 -8.97 -27.76
N ILE A 353 -24.75 -7.75 -27.24
CA ILE A 353 -23.44 -7.10 -27.19
C ILE A 353 -22.62 -7.73 -26.06
N ASP A 354 -21.67 -8.60 -26.41
CA ASP A 354 -20.83 -9.33 -25.44
C ASP A 354 -19.56 -8.56 -25.05
N THR A 355 -18.99 -7.80 -25.98
CA THR A 355 -17.82 -6.96 -25.77
C THR A 355 -18.04 -5.58 -26.38
N VAL A 356 -17.37 -4.58 -25.81
CA VAL A 356 -17.42 -3.20 -26.28
C VAL A 356 -16.01 -2.63 -26.31
N ARG A 357 -15.59 -2.16 -27.48
CA ARG A 357 -14.30 -1.51 -27.69
C ARG A 357 -14.31 -0.05 -27.21
N PRO A 358 -13.13 0.54 -26.93
CA PRO A 358 -13.05 1.96 -26.61
C PRO A 358 -13.69 2.83 -27.71
N GLY A 359 -14.64 3.68 -27.31
CA GLY A 359 -15.38 4.57 -28.22
C GLY A 359 -16.60 3.93 -28.91
N GLU A 360 -16.71 2.59 -28.95
CA GLU A 360 -17.88 1.90 -29.51
C GLU A 360 -19.14 2.12 -28.66
N LEU A 361 -18.97 2.26 -27.35
CA LEU A 361 -20.08 2.52 -26.43
C LEU A 361 -20.83 3.83 -26.75
N GLU A 362 -20.12 4.84 -27.25
CA GLU A 362 -20.73 6.09 -27.71
C GLU A 362 -21.51 5.87 -29.00
N SER A 363 -20.92 5.19 -29.99
CA SER A 363 -21.59 4.87 -31.26
C SER A 363 -22.86 4.04 -31.03
N LEU A 364 -22.83 3.10 -30.07
CA LEU A 364 -24.00 2.33 -29.66
C LEU A 364 -25.05 3.20 -28.97
N LEU A 365 -24.63 4.17 -28.16
CA LEU A 365 -25.53 5.14 -27.54
C LEU A 365 -26.16 6.09 -28.58
N ASP A 366 -25.41 6.49 -29.61
CA ASP A 366 -25.92 7.26 -30.75
C ASP A 366 -26.96 6.46 -31.53
N LEU A 367 -26.68 5.19 -31.83
CA LEU A 367 -27.62 4.30 -32.50
C LEU A 367 -28.90 4.09 -31.68
N TYR A 368 -28.76 3.94 -30.37
CA TYR A 368 -29.88 3.86 -29.44
C TYR A 368 -30.71 5.15 -29.45
N ALA A 369 -30.06 6.31 -29.36
CA ALA A 369 -30.72 7.61 -29.35
C ALA A 369 -31.49 7.90 -30.65
N GLN A 370 -30.94 7.49 -31.79
CA GLN A 370 -31.60 7.62 -33.11
C GLN A 370 -32.88 6.77 -33.22
N ARG A 371 -32.94 5.62 -32.53
CA ARG A 371 -34.07 4.67 -32.61
C ARG A 371 -35.17 4.92 -31.57
N HIS A 372 -34.85 5.61 -30.47
CA HIS A 372 -35.73 5.68 -29.29
C HIS A 372 -36.02 7.11 -28.77
N ASP A 373 -35.70 8.14 -29.55
CA ASP A 373 -36.01 9.57 -29.34
C ASP A 373 -35.34 10.27 -28.12
N ALA A 374 -34.25 10.96 -28.44
CA ALA A 374 -33.71 12.27 -28.01
C ALA A 374 -33.34 12.70 -26.56
N ASP A 375 -33.48 11.93 -25.48
CA ASP A 375 -32.87 12.34 -24.19
C ASP A 375 -31.42 11.84 -24.03
N ALA A 376 -31.05 10.76 -24.72
CA ALA A 376 -29.73 10.14 -24.59
C ALA A 376 -28.61 10.93 -25.29
N ALA A 377 -28.89 11.55 -26.45
CA ALA A 377 -27.89 12.26 -27.27
C ALA A 377 -27.35 13.55 -26.63
N ASN A 378 -28.17 14.20 -25.78
CA ASN A 378 -27.82 15.41 -25.03
C ASN A 378 -27.50 15.13 -23.56
N SER A 379 -27.39 13.86 -23.18
CA SER A 379 -27.13 13.47 -21.80
C SER A 379 -25.69 13.82 -21.36
N VAL A 380 -25.53 14.08 -20.07
CA VAL A 380 -24.23 14.21 -19.41
C VAL A 380 -23.44 12.91 -19.53
N PHE A 381 -24.11 11.75 -19.58
CA PHE A 381 -23.47 10.47 -19.89
C PHE A 381 -22.86 10.43 -21.29
N HIS A 382 -23.57 10.93 -22.31
CA HIS A 382 -23.06 11.01 -23.67
C HIS A 382 -21.83 11.90 -23.76
N ALA A 383 -21.88 13.08 -23.12
CA ALA A 383 -20.73 13.98 -23.02
C ALA A 383 -19.54 13.33 -22.28
N LEU A 384 -19.80 12.52 -21.26
CA LEU A 384 -18.77 11.73 -20.58
C LEU A 384 -18.14 10.72 -21.54
N LEU A 385 -18.92 9.96 -22.32
CA LEU A 385 -18.39 9.01 -23.30
C LEU A 385 -17.53 9.71 -24.36
N ARG A 386 -17.97 10.87 -24.87
CA ARG A 386 -17.17 11.71 -25.79
C ARG A 386 -15.83 12.12 -25.19
N GLY A 387 -15.83 12.55 -23.93
CA GLY A 387 -14.62 12.96 -23.21
C GLY A 387 -13.69 11.80 -22.86
N LEU A 388 -14.21 10.57 -22.84
CA LEU A 388 -13.47 9.35 -22.57
C LEU A 388 -12.84 8.73 -23.84
N LYS A 389 -13.05 9.31 -25.04
CA LYS A 389 -12.35 8.84 -26.23
C LYS A 389 -10.83 8.92 -26.00
N PRO A 390 -10.07 7.84 -26.27
CA PRO A 390 -8.62 7.90 -26.17
C PRO A 390 -8.11 9.02 -27.08
N LEU A 391 -7.25 9.89 -26.55
CA LEU A 391 -6.62 11.01 -27.26
C LEU A 391 -5.75 10.61 -28.47
N GLY A 392 -5.78 9.33 -28.89
CA GLY A 392 -5.06 8.79 -30.04
C GLY A 392 -5.94 8.11 -31.11
N ALA A 393 -7.28 8.07 -30.99
CA ALA A 393 -8.14 7.42 -31.99
C ALA A 393 -8.61 8.34 -33.14
N LYS A 394 -7.78 9.31 -33.55
CA LYS A 394 -7.94 9.93 -34.88
C LYS A 394 -7.14 9.11 -35.88
N GLY A 395 -7.85 8.31 -36.68
CA GLY A 395 -7.34 7.83 -37.96
C GLY A 395 -6.97 6.36 -38.03
N GLN A 396 -7.97 5.48 -37.97
CA GLN A 396 -8.00 4.33 -38.88
C GLN A 396 -9.43 4.18 -39.40
N GLY A 397 -9.76 5.01 -40.39
CA GLY A 397 -10.85 4.70 -41.30
C GLY A 397 -10.42 3.51 -42.14
N ARG A 398 -11.05 2.36 -41.92
CA ARG A 398 -11.15 1.31 -42.93
C ARG A 398 -12.57 1.37 -43.48
N HIS A 399 -12.72 2.07 -44.60
CA HIS A 399 -13.73 1.74 -45.59
C HIS A 399 -13.18 0.62 -46.49
N PRO A 400 -14.07 -0.16 -47.13
CA PRO A 400 -14.22 -1.60 -47.00
C PRO A 400 -13.03 -2.46 -47.45
#